data_AF-A0A416BZU6-F1
#
_entry.id   AF-A0A416BZU6-F1
#
_cell.length_a   1.000
_cell.length_b   1.000
_cell.length_c   1.000
_cell.angle_alpha   90.00
_cell.angle_beta   90.00
_cell.angle_gamma   90.00
#
_symmetry.space_group_name_H-M   'P 1'
#
loop_
_entity.id
_entity.type
_entity.pdbx_description
1 polymer ?
#
loop_
_entity_poly.entity_id
_entity_poly.type
_entity_poly.pdbx_seq_one_letter_code
_entity_poly.pdbx_strand_id
1 'polypeptide(L)' 'MTDRNGRKIFEGDIVNILTENEEFGIITYDDGGFFVDASTFSVDFMNNINGSDIEVIDNIHDNPKALKNLNQIK' A
#
# COMPACT_ATOMS: atom_id res chain seq x y z
N MET A 1 0.69 -12.38 5.10
CA MET A 1 0.56 -11.16 5.90
C MET A 1 -0.87 -10.65 5.78
N THR A 2 -1.42 -10.03 6.82
CA THR A 2 -2.76 -9.43 6.81
C THR A 2 -2.67 -7.98 7.27
N ASP A 3 -3.56 -7.13 6.76
CA ASP A 3 -3.71 -5.76 7.22
C ASP A 3 -4.34 -5.67 8.62
N ARG A 4 -4.56 -4.46 9.14
CA ARG A 4 -5.19 -4.24 10.46
C ARG A 4 -6.59 -4.84 10.61
N ASN A 5 -7.31 -5.06 9.51
CA ASN A 5 -8.66 -5.60 9.48
C ASN A 5 -8.65 -7.12 9.24
N GLY A 6 -7.47 -7.74 9.20
CA GLY A 6 -7.31 -9.17 8.94
C GLY A 6 -7.45 -9.55 7.46
N ARG A 7 -7.53 -8.58 6.54
CA ARG A 7 -7.56 -8.83 5.10
C ARG A 7 -6.17 -9.22 4.61
N LYS A 8 -6.07 -10.23 3.76
CA LYS A 8 -4.78 -10.62 3.15
C LYS A 8 -4.27 -9.51 2.24
N ILE A 9 -2.96 -9.28 2.30
CA ILE A 9 -2.23 -8.30 1.48
C ILE A 9 -1.58 -9.01 0.29
N PHE A 10 -1.73 -8.45 -0.90
CA PHE A 10 -1.17 -8.94 -2.16
C PHE A 10 -0.52 -7.80 -2.96
N GLU A 11 0.35 -8.17 -3.90
CA GLU A 11 0.88 -7.23 -4.90
C GLU A 11 -0.28 -6.56 -5.67
N GLY A 12 -0.17 -5.26 -5.89
CA GLY A 12 -1.18 -4.43 -6.54
C GLY A 12 -2.30 -3.94 -5.62
N ASP A 13 -2.33 -4.33 -4.34
CA ASP A 13 -3.27 -3.74 -3.39
C ASP A 13 -2.98 -2.26 -3.19
N ILE A 14 -4.03 -1.45 -3.15
CA ILE A 14 -3.98 -0.04 -2.77
C ILE A 14 -4.27 0.03 -1.28
N VAL A 15 -3.39 0.69 -0.55
CA VAL A 15 -3.45 0.75 0.91
C VAL A 15 -3.48 2.18 1.40
N ASN A 16 -4.23 2.41 2.47
CA ASN A 16 -4.06 3.57 3.33
C ASN A 16 -2.97 3.25 4.36
N ILE A 17 -1.93 4.07 4.41
CA ILE A 17 -0.84 4.01 5.38
C ILE A 17 -1.24 4.88 6.57
N LEU A 18 -1.39 4.26 7.73
CA LEU A 18 -2.01 4.84 8.91
C LEU A 18 -1.01 5.71 9.68
N THR A 19 -0.49 6.73 8.99
CA THR A 19 0.34 7.79 9.54
C THR A 19 -0.52 9.01 9.88
N GLU A 20 0.07 10.00 10.54
CA GLU A 20 -0.62 11.26 10.87
C GLU A 20 -1.13 12.03 9.63
N ASN A 21 -0.58 11.77 8.44
CA ASN A 21 -0.85 12.54 7.23
C ASN A 21 -1.80 11.86 6.22
N GLU A 22 -2.41 10.72 6.56
CA GLU A 22 -3.25 9.91 5.65
C GLU A 22 -2.63 9.76 4.25
N GLU A 23 -1.72 8.80 4.11
CA GLU A 23 -1.01 8.58 2.85
C GLU A 23 -1.46 7.30 2.18
N PHE A 24 -1.54 7.30 0.85
CA PHE A 24 -1.91 6.11 0.09
C PHE A 24 -0.71 5.58 -0.69
N GLY A 25 -0.62 4.26 -0.78
CA GLY A 25 0.41 3.59 -1.57
C GLY A 25 -0.10 2.33 -2.24
N ILE A 26 0.78 1.74 -3.05
CA ILE A 26 0.53 0.47 -3.74
C ILE A 26 1.49 -0.56 -3.19
N ILE A 27 0.99 -1.77 -2.95
CA ILE A 27 1.82 -2.91 -2.57
C ILE A 27 2.58 -3.40 -3.79
N THR A 28 3.90 -3.37 -3.72
CA THR A 28 4.79 -3.94 -4.75
C THR A 28 5.61 -5.07 -4.14
N TYR A 29 6.10 -5.96 -5.00
CA TYR A 29 7.00 -7.04 -4.62
C TYR A 29 8.26 -6.97 -5.47
N ASP A 30 9.40 -6.73 -4.82
CA ASP A 30 10.71 -6.67 -5.48
C ASP A 30 11.78 -7.26 -4.57
N ASP A 31 12.85 -7.81 -5.16
CA ASP A 31 13.99 -8.42 -4.46
C ASP A 31 13.63 -9.33 -3.26
N GLY A 32 12.54 -10.10 -3.38
CA GLY A 32 12.10 -11.05 -2.35
C GLY A 32 11.21 -10.46 -1.24
N GLY A 33 10.94 -9.16 -1.25
CA GLY A 33 10.21 -8.45 -0.21
C GLY A 33 9.00 -7.68 -0.71
N PHE A 34 8.04 -7.43 0.19
CA PHE A 34 6.94 -6.51 -0.05
C PHE A 34 7.32 -5.08 0.35
N PHE A 35 6.82 -4.13 -0.43
CA PHE A 35 6.96 -2.69 -0.20
C PHE A 35 5.60 -1.99 -0.29
N VAL A 36 5.49 -0.81 0.31
CA VAL A 36 4.45 0.16 -0.02
C VAL A 36 5.11 1.31 -0.78
N ASP A 37 4.75 1.47 -2.05
CA ASP A 37 5.17 2.59 -2.88
C ASP A 37 4.11 3.70 -2.81
N ALA A 38 4.45 4.77 -2.10
CA ALA A 38 3.67 6.00 -2.00
C ALA A 38 4.19 7.07 -3.00
N SER A 39 3.57 8.25 -3.03
CA SER A 39 3.98 9.30 -3.97
C SER A 39 5.36 9.87 -3.64
N THR A 40 5.73 9.93 -2.36
CA THR A 40 6.97 10.58 -1.89
C THR A 40 8.02 9.61 -1.35
N PHE A 41 7.66 8.36 -1.07
CA PHE A 41 8.56 7.36 -0.53
C PHE A 41 8.17 5.93 -0.92
N SER A 42 9.10 5.01 -0.64
CA SER A 42 8.86 3.57 -0.62
C SER A 42 9.35 3.01 0.72
N VAL A 43 8.58 2.12 1.34
CA VAL A 43 8.92 1.52 2.64
C VAL A 43 8.70 0.00 2.62
N ASP A 44 9.62 -0.74 3.21
CA ASP A 44 9.54 -2.20 3.28
C ASP A 44 8.80 -2.71 4.53
N PHE A 45 8.22 -3.91 4.39
CA PHE A 45 7.55 -4.60 5.49
C PHE A 45 8.49 -5.38 6.43
N MET A 46 9.80 -5.41 6.17
CA MET A 46 10.75 -6.18 7.00
C MET A 46 11.24 -5.38 8.21
N ASN A 47 11.47 -4.07 8.03
CA ASN A 47 12.11 -3.23 9.03
C ASN A 47 11.34 -1.95 9.36
N ASN A 48 10.47 -1.47 8.46
CA ASN A 48 9.88 -0.14 8.58
C ASN A 48 8.40 -0.15 8.99
N ILE A 49 7.59 -0.99 8.34
CA ILE A 49 6.16 -1.10 8.63
C ILE A 49 5.74 -2.57 8.73
N ASN A 50 4.54 -2.81 9.24
CA ASN A 50 3.92 -4.13 9.23
C ASN A 50 2.43 -4.04 8.85
N GLY A 51 1.76 -5.19 8.79
CA GLY A 51 0.35 -5.26 8.40
C GLY A 51 -0.61 -4.42 9.27
N SER A 52 -0.31 -4.20 10.55
CA SER A 52 -1.14 -3.34 11.43
C SER A 52 -1.13 -1.87 11.04
N ASP A 53 -0.12 -1.44 10.27
CA ASP A 53 0.13 -0.04 9.96
C ASP A 53 -0.55 0.39 8.66
N ILE A 54 -1.27 -0.54 8.01
CA ILE A 54 -1.96 -0.30 6.75
C ILE A 54 -3.39 -0.89 6.76
N GLU A 55 -4.19 -0.40 5.82
CA GLU A 55 -5.52 -0.91 5.49
C GLU A 55 -5.67 -1.06 3.98
N VAL A 56 -6.05 -2.25 3.50
CA VAL A 56 -6.30 -2.49 2.07
C VAL A 56 -7.67 -1.94 1.68
N ILE A 57 -7.67 -0.93 0.83
CA ILE A 57 -8.88 -0.22 0.41
C ILE A 57 -9.34 -0.59 -1.01
N ASP A 58 -8.42 -0.97 -1.89
CA ASP A 58 -8.73 -1.31 -3.29
C ASP A 58 -7.59 -2.15 -3.90
N ASN A 59 -7.69 -2.51 -5.18
CA ASN A 59 -6.64 -3.17 -5.93
C ASN A 59 -6.54 -2.59 -7.35
N ILE A 60 -5.32 -2.43 -7.87
CA ILE A 60 -5.07 -1.82 -9.19
C ILE A 60 -5.72 -2.58 -10.35
N HIS A 61 -5.94 -3.89 -10.21
CA HIS A 61 -6.55 -4.73 -11.23
C HIS A 61 -8.08 -4.67 -11.20
N ASP A 62 -8.67 -4.54 -10.01
CA ASP A 62 -10.11 -4.46 -9.82
C ASP A 62 -10.65 -3.06 -10.16
N ASN A 63 -9.89 -2.01 -9.83
CA ASN A 63 -10.26 -0.63 -10.09
C ASN A 63 -9.11 0.18 -10.71
N PRO A 64 -8.87 0.06 -12.03
CA PRO A 64 -7.81 0.79 -12.72
C PRO A 64 -7.93 2.32 -12.64
N LYS A 65 -9.12 2.86 -12.29
CA LYS A 65 -9.31 4.30 -12.10
C LYS A 65 -8.72 4.80 -10.78
N ALA A 66 -8.59 3.96 -9.76
CA ALA A 66 -7.99 4.32 -8.48
C ALA A 66 -6.54 4.81 -8.65
N LEU A 67 -5.79 4.22 -9.58
CA LEU A 67 -4.45 4.67 -10.00
C LEU A 67 -4.41 6.14 -10.47
N LYS A 68 -5.47 6.63 -11.13
CA LYS A 68 -5.50 8.02 -11.62
C LYS A 68 -5.65 9.04 -10.50
N ASN A 69 -6.21 8.63 -9.36
CA ASN A 69 -6.36 9.50 -8.20
C ASN A 69 -5.09 9.51 -7.35
N LEU A 70 -4.39 8.37 -7.22
CA LEU A 70 -3.06 8.30 -6.60
C LEU A 70 -2.04 9.20 -7.31
N ASN A 71 -2.07 9.24 -8.65
CA ASN A 71 -1.18 10.09 -9.44
C ASN A 71 -1.50 11.60 -9.40
N GLN A 72 -2.64 12.03 -8.82
CA GLN A 72 -2.94 13.45 -8.60
C GLN A 72 -2.33 14.00 -7.30
N ILE A 73 -1.66 13.13 -6.53
CA ILE A 73 -0.92 13.46 -5.30
C ILE A 73 0.59 13.66 -5.62
N LYS A 74 0.97 13.70 -6.90
CA LYS A 74 2.33 14.00 -7.37
C LYS A 74 2.52 15.48 -7.71
#